data_AF-A0A9W6Z3U4-F1
#
_entry.id   AF-A0A9W6Z3U4-F1
#
_cell.length_a   1.000
_cell.length_b   1.000
_cell.length_c   1.000
_cell.angle_alpha   90.00
_cell.angle_beta   90.00
_cell.angle_gamma   90.00
#
_symmetry.space_group_name_H-M   'P 1'
#
loop_
_entity.id
_entity.type
_entity.pdbx_description
1 polymer ?
#
loop_
_entity_poly.entity_id
_entity_poly.type
_entity_poly.pdbx_seq_one_letter_code
_entity_poly.pdbx_strand_id
1 'polypeptide(L)'
;MADQQQDYIIKPETVSPSNDTSTWPLLLKNYDKLLVRSGHYTPIPAGSTPYKRDLKSYVSSGVINLDKPSNPSSHEVVAWVKRILRVEKTGHSGTLDPKVTGCLIVCVDRATRLVKSQQGAGKEYVCIVRLHDALKDEKDMDN
;
A
#
# COMPACT_ATOMS: atom_id res chain seq x y z
N MET A 1 7.48 9.74 20.96
CA MET A 1 7.97 11.02 20.42
C MET A 1 6.82 11.62 19.64
N ALA A 2 6.11 12.57 20.23
CA ALA A 2 5.01 13.26 19.57
C ALA A 2 5.63 14.31 18.64
N ASP A 3 5.68 14.01 17.35
CA ASP A 3 6.13 14.97 16.34
C ASP A 3 5.19 16.17 16.35
N GLN A 4 5.77 17.36 16.38
CA GLN A 4 5.03 18.61 16.36
C GLN A 4 4.12 18.64 15.12
N GLN A 5 2.87 19.02 15.35
CA GLN A 5 1.71 18.90 14.47
C GLN A 5 1.81 19.73 13.18
N GLN A 6 2.80 19.51 12.31
CA GLN A 6 2.93 20.26 11.06
C GLN A 6 1.74 19.95 10.12
N ASP A 7 1.01 20.98 9.69
CA ASP A 7 -0.09 20.86 8.74
C ASP A 7 0.45 20.84 7.31
N TYR A 8 0.58 19.63 6.75
CA TYR A 8 0.95 19.41 5.35
C TYR A 8 -0.24 19.71 4.42
N ILE A 9 -0.57 20.99 4.27
CA ILE A 9 -1.64 21.49 3.40
C ILE A 9 -1.04 22.53 2.47
N ILE A 10 -1.35 22.43 1.17
CA ILE A 10 -0.96 23.44 0.18
C ILE A 10 -1.71 24.73 0.54
N LYS A 11 -1.02 25.85 0.65
CA LYS A 11 -1.66 27.15 0.94
C LYS A 11 -2.07 27.83 -0.36
N PRO A 12 -3.21 28.54 -0.39
CA PRO A 12 -3.56 29.38 -1.53
C PRO A 12 -2.66 30.62 -1.53
N GLU A 13 -1.74 30.70 -2.49
CA GLU A 13 -0.78 31.79 -2.59
C GLU A 13 -0.72 32.30 -4.04
N THR A 14 -0.55 33.61 -4.22
CA THR A 14 -0.48 34.24 -5.55
C THR A 14 0.82 33.94 -6.29
N VAL A 15 1.84 33.47 -5.57
CA VAL A 15 3.18 33.16 -6.10
C VAL A 15 3.48 31.69 -5.85
N SER A 16 4.15 31.04 -6.80
CA SER A 16 4.62 29.66 -6.61
C SER A 16 5.55 29.57 -5.40
N PRO A 17 5.22 28.79 -4.36
CA PRO A 17 6.07 28.68 -3.19
C PRO A 17 7.39 27.98 -3.53
N SER A 18 8.52 28.58 -3.18
CA SER A 18 9.87 28.02 -3.34
C SER A 18 10.29 27.08 -2.19
N ASN A 19 9.32 26.52 -1.47
CA ASN A 19 9.58 25.74 -0.26
C ASN A 19 9.99 24.31 -0.63
N ASP A 20 11.01 23.79 0.04
CA ASP A 20 11.37 22.39 -0.05
C ASP A 20 10.25 21.50 0.54
N THR A 21 9.62 20.69 -0.32
CA THR A 21 8.58 19.74 0.10
C THR A 21 9.04 18.27 0.06
N SER A 22 10.36 18.03 0.03
CA SER A 22 10.94 16.68 -0.01
C SER A 22 10.62 15.83 1.23
N THR A 23 10.34 16.46 2.37
CA THR A 23 10.00 15.82 3.65
C THR A 23 8.50 15.63 3.85
N TRP A 24 7.66 16.17 2.97
CA TRP A 24 6.20 16.05 3.10
C TRP A 24 5.75 14.60 2.88
N PRO A 25 4.67 14.16 3.56
CA PRO A 25 4.28 12.77 3.55
C PRO A 25 3.57 12.35 2.26
N LEU A 26 3.75 11.07 1.90
CA LEU A 26 2.96 10.35 0.90
C LEU A 26 2.88 11.10 -0.43
N LEU A 27 1.66 11.43 -0.87
CA LEU A 27 1.37 12.04 -2.17
C LEU A 27 1.76 13.52 -2.25
N LEU A 28 2.05 14.17 -1.12
CA LEU A 28 2.50 15.57 -1.11
C LEU A 28 4.03 15.71 -1.11
N LYS A 29 4.76 14.59 -1.10
CA LYS A 29 6.22 14.60 -1.21
C LYS A 29 6.65 15.17 -2.55
N ASN A 30 7.54 16.17 -2.54
CA ASN A 30 7.99 16.89 -3.74
C ASN A 30 6.86 17.58 -4.53
N TYR A 31 5.84 18.08 -3.84
CA TYR A 31 4.78 18.89 -4.44
C TYR A 31 5.32 20.08 -5.27
N ASP A 32 6.42 20.70 -4.84
CA ASP A 32 7.10 21.80 -5.55
C ASP A 32 7.50 21.47 -7.00
N LYS A 33 7.63 20.18 -7.33
CA LYS A 33 7.96 19.71 -8.68
C LYS A 33 6.76 19.60 -9.61
N LEU A 34 5.54 19.77 -9.11
CA LEU A 34 4.33 19.76 -9.94
C LEU A 34 4.19 21.08 -10.70
N LEU A 35 3.82 21.01 -11.97
CA LEU A 35 3.56 22.20 -12.77
C LEU A 35 2.32 22.94 -12.24
N VAL A 36 2.48 24.21 -11.90
CA VAL A 36 1.40 25.04 -11.36
C VAL A 36 0.55 25.61 -12.49
N ARG A 37 -0.73 25.20 -12.56
CA ARG A 37 -1.71 25.78 -13.49
C ARG A 37 -2.37 27.04 -12.92
N SER A 38 -2.62 27.08 -11.61
CA SER A 38 -3.18 28.20 -10.86
C SER A 38 -2.62 28.15 -9.43
N GLY A 39 -2.10 29.26 -8.92
CA GLY A 39 -1.58 29.35 -7.54
C GLY A 39 -2.67 29.55 -6.48
N HIS A 40 -3.83 30.07 -6.89
CA HIS A 40 -4.91 30.43 -5.97
C HIS A 40 -6.11 29.49 -6.09
N TYR A 41 -6.75 29.23 -4.94
CA TYR A 41 -8.04 28.54 -4.81
C TYR A 41 -8.67 28.91 -3.46
N THR A 42 -9.98 28.67 -3.29
CA THR A 42 -10.68 28.88 -2.00
C THR A 42 -10.67 27.58 -1.20
N PRO A 43 -9.94 27.48 -0.07
CA PRO A 43 -9.92 26.26 0.73
C PRO A 43 -11.28 25.97 1.34
N ILE A 44 -11.76 24.74 1.18
CA ILE A 44 -13.00 24.26 1.81
C ILE A 44 -12.60 23.43 3.04
N PRO A 45 -13.16 23.66 4.24
CA PRO A 45 -12.82 22.95 5.46
C PRO A 45 -13.46 21.55 5.52
N ALA A 46 -13.27 20.75 4.47
CA ALA A 46 -13.80 19.40 4.34
C ALA A 46 -12.69 18.38 4.09
N GLY A 47 -12.79 17.23 4.76
CA GLY A 47 -11.78 16.17 4.67
C GLY A 47 -10.55 16.44 5.55
N SER A 48 -9.50 15.66 5.31
CA SER A 48 -8.26 15.73 6.09
C SER A 48 -7.09 15.13 5.30
N THR A 49 -5.87 15.54 5.66
CA THR A 49 -4.65 14.92 5.14
C THR A 49 -4.56 13.47 5.63
N PRO A 50 -3.92 12.54 4.87
CA PRO A 50 -4.01 11.12 5.18
C PRO A 50 -3.61 10.72 6.61
N TYR A 51 -2.58 11.35 7.18
CA TYR A 51 -2.12 11.09 8.55
C TYR A 51 -2.87 11.85 9.64
N LYS A 52 -3.71 12.84 9.29
CA LYS A 52 -4.54 13.60 10.25
C LYS A 52 -6.02 13.19 10.21
N ARG A 53 -6.34 12.04 9.61
CA ARG A 53 -7.68 11.45 9.66
C ARG A 53 -8.03 11.04 11.08
N ASP A 54 -9.30 11.18 11.44
CA ASP A 54 -9.82 10.51 12.64
C ASP A 54 -9.68 9.00 12.50
N LEU A 55 -9.65 8.29 13.64
CA LEU A 55 -9.39 6.85 13.66
C LEU A 55 -10.32 6.05 12.73
N LYS A 56 -11.61 6.41 12.69
CA LYS A 56 -12.59 5.68 11.88
C LYS A 56 -12.31 5.87 10.41
N SER A 57 -12.14 7.10 9.94
CA SER A 57 -11.85 7.36 8.52
C SER A 57 -10.46 6.90 8.08
N TYR A 58 -9.49 6.90 9.01
CA TYR A 58 -8.15 6.35 8.80
C TYR A 58 -8.22 4.84 8.54
N VAL A 59 -8.89 4.08 9.41
CA VAL A 59 -9.08 2.62 9.25
C VAL A 59 -9.88 2.33 7.99
N SER A 60 -10.99 3.03 7.74
CA SER A 60 -11.80 2.81 6.55
C SER A 60 -11.13 3.19 5.23
N SER A 61 -9.99 3.90 5.26
CA SER A 61 -9.16 4.16 4.09
C SER A 61 -7.81 3.45 4.16
N GLY A 62 -7.70 2.46 5.07
CA GLY A 62 -6.46 1.81 5.46
C GLY A 62 -6.07 0.66 4.53
N VAL A 63 -4.77 0.41 4.51
CA VAL A 63 -4.14 -0.72 3.84
C VAL A 63 -3.12 -1.33 4.80
N ILE A 64 -3.10 -2.65 4.89
CA ILE A 64 -2.19 -3.40 5.76
C ILE A 64 -1.26 -4.21 4.86
N ASN A 65 0.04 -3.96 4.95
CA ASN A 65 1.05 -4.82 4.35
C ASN A 65 1.27 -6.02 5.29
N LEU A 66 0.48 -7.08 5.09
CA LEU A 66 0.44 -8.23 6.00
C LEU A 66 1.45 -9.28 5.53
N ASP A 67 2.28 -9.78 6.45
CA ASP A 67 3.07 -10.99 6.22
C ASP A 67 2.19 -12.21 6.47
N LYS A 68 1.73 -12.84 5.39
CA LYS A 68 0.80 -13.95 5.45
C LYS A 68 1.52 -15.16 6.06
N PRO A 69 0.98 -15.78 7.14
CA PRO A 69 1.55 -17.00 7.65
C PRO A 69 1.32 -18.17 6.69
N SER A 70 2.17 -19.19 6.79
CA SER A 70 1.98 -20.45 6.06
C SER A 70 0.84 -21.24 6.69
N ASN A 71 0.13 -22.01 5.86
CA ASN A 71 -1.04 -22.85 6.11
C ASN A 71 -2.43 -22.25 5.84
N PRO A 72 -2.85 -21.09 6.40
CA PRO A 72 -4.18 -20.58 6.09
C PRO A 72 -4.24 -20.05 4.65
N SER A 73 -5.40 -20.14 4.02
CA SER A 73 -5.65 -19.49 2.75
C SER A 73 -5.64 -17.96 2.91
N SER A 74 -5.36 -17.25 1.82
CA SER A 74 -5.43 -15.78 1.81
C SER A 74 -6.82 -15.25 2.22
N HIS A 75 -7.89 -15.97 1.86
CA HIS A 75 -9.26 -15.60 2.20
C HIS A 75 -9.54 -15.73 3.70
N GLU A 76 -9.05 -16.77 4.37
CA GLU A 76 -9.18 -16.93 5.82
C GLU A 76 -8.45 -15.83 6.58
N VAL A 77 -7.22 -15.51 6.18
CA VAL A 77 -6.43 -14.44 6.81
C VAL A 77 -7.15 -13.09 6.69
N VAL A 78 -7.69 -12.77 5.52
CA VAL A 78 -8.46 -11.55 5.29
C VAL A 78 -9.76 -11.53 6.11
N ALA A 79 -10.42 -12.68 6.27
CA ALA A 79 -11.60 -12.79 7.12
C ALA A 79 -11.27 -12.57 8.61
N TRP A 80 -10.11 -13.03 9.08
CA TRP A 80 -9.63 -12.74 10.43
C TRP A 80 -9.36 -11.24 10.62
N VAL A 81 -8.69 -10.57 9.68
CA VAL A 81 -8.48 -9.11 9.72
C VAL A 81 -9.82 -8.37 9.80
N LYS A 82 -10.80 -8.75 8.97
CA LYS A 82 -12.15 -8.17 9.02
C LYS A 82 -12.79 -8.32 10.40
N ARG A 83 -12.70 -9.52 11.00
CA ARG A 83 -13.27 -9.83 12.31
C ARG A 83 -12.57 -9.07 13.44
N ILE A 84 -11.25 -8.98 13.41
CA ILE A 84 -10.45 -8.29 14.43
C ILE A 84 -10.75 -6.79 14.40
N LEU A 85 -10.75 -6.18 13.21
CA LEU A 85 -10.98 -4.74 13.05
C LEU A 85 -12.47 -4.35 13.10
N ARG A 86 -13.38 -5.33 12.99
CA ARG A 86 -14.84 -5.13 12.96
C ARG A 86 -15.26 -4.15 11.85
N VAL A 87 -14.69 -4.34 10.67
CA VAL A 87 -14.91 -3.49 9.48
C VAL A 87 -15.88 -4.15 8.51
N GLU A 88 -16.45 -3.35 7.61
CA GLU A 88 -17.50 -3.79 6.69
C GLU A 88 -16.92 -4.63 5.54
N LYS A 89 -15.81 -4.18 4.96
CA LYS A 89 -15.22 -4.81 3.78
C LYS A 89 -13.71 -4.94 3.89
N THR A 90 -13.21 -6.06 3.40
CA THR A 90 -11.79 -6.31 3.23
C THR A 90 -11.54 -7.00 1.89
N GLY A 91 -10.38 -6.76 1.28
CA GLY A 91 -9.93 -7.44 0.07
C GLY A 91 -8.40 -7.48 0.01
N HIS A 92 -7.82 -8.29 -0.87
CA HIS A 92 -6.37 -8.51 -0.91
C HIS A 92 -5.74 -8.41 -2.30
N SER A 93 -4.43 -8.14 -2.36
CA SER A 93 -3.64 -7.92 -3.60
C SER A 93 -3.41 -9.14 -4.50
N GLY A 94 -4.02 -10.28 -4.21
CA GLY A 94 -3.80 -11.52 -4.95
C GLY A 94 -3.77 -12.72 -4.01
N THR A 95 -4.19 -13.87 -4.52
CA THR A 95 -4.25 -15.09 -3.71
C THR A 95 -2.86 -15.71 -3.62
N LEU A 96 -2.33 -15.78 -2.40
CA LEU A 96 -1.22 -16.66 -2.08
C LEU A 96 -1.77 -18.03 -1.67
N ASP A 97 -1.19 -19.09 -2.21
CA ASP A 97 -1.52 -20.47 -1.85
C ASP A 97 -1.31 -20.69 -0.34
N PRO A 98 -2.00 -21.69 0.26
CA PRO A 98 -1.91 -21.98 1.69
C PRO A 98 -0.48 -22.01 2.22
N LYS A 99 0.45 -22.68 1.52
CA LYS A 99 1.84 -22.85 1.95
C LYS A 99 2.74 -21.63 1.72
N VAL A 100 2.30 -20.66 0.91
CA VAL A 100 3.07 -19.45 0.57
C VAL A 100 2.91 -18.41 1.67
N THR A 101 4.04 -17.83 2.09
CA THR A 101 4.12 -16.73 3.06
C THR A 101 4.41 -15.39 2.37
N GLY A 102 4.46 -14.30 3.13
CA GLY A 102 4.93 -13.01 2.63
C GLY A 102 3.82 -12.03 2.32
N CYS A 103 4.14 -11.05 1.47
CA CYS A 103 3.35 -9.85 1.25
C CYS A 103 1.93 -10.13 0.73
N LEU A 104 0.94 -9.94 1.59
CA LEU A 104 -0.48 -9.91 1.27
C LEU A 104 -1.03 -8.53 1.65
N ILE A 105 -1.16 -7.64 0.67
CA ILE A 105 -1.71 -6.31 0.93
C ILE A 105 -3.22 -6.46 1.18
N VAL A 106 -3.67 -6.18 2.40
CA VAL A 106 -5.08 -6.21 2.80
C VAL A 106 -5.64 -4.79 2.80
N CYS A 107 -6.58 -4.53 1.90
CA CYS A 107 -7.29 -3.26 1.81
C CYS A 107 -8.56 -3.29 2.68
N VAL A 108 -8.82 -2.21 3.41
CA VAL A 108 -9.98 -2.06 4.32
C VAL A 108 -10.99 -1.05 3.75
N ASP A 109 -12.28 -1.37 3.83
CA ASP A 109 -13.43 -0.56 3.42
C ASP A 109 -13.23 0.19 2.10
N ARG A 110 -13.01 1.52 2.12
CA ARG A 110 -12.86 2.35 0.92
C ARG A 110 -11.64 1.97 0.10
N ALA A 111 -10.57 1.48 0.75
CA ALA A 111 -9.37 1.04 0.07
C ALA A 111 -9.59 -0.21 -0.79
N THR A 112 -10.69 -0.97 -0.56
CA THR A 112 -11.02 -2.14 -1.40
C THR A 112 -11.21 -1.80 -2.87
N ARG A 113 -11.50 -0.52 -3.19
CA ARG A 113 -11.53 0.00 -4.57
C ARG A 113 -10.20 -0.15 -5.32
N LEU A 114 -9.09 -0.27 -4.60
CA LEU A 114 -7.74 -0.42 -5.18
C LEU A 114 -7.37 -1.89 -5.40
N VAL A 115 -8.15 -2.85 -4.91
CA VAL A 115 -7.78 -4.28 -4.98
C VAL A 115 -7.52 -4.74 -6.41
N LYS A 116 -8.33 -4.30 -7.38
CA LYS A 116 -8.17 -4.68 -8.79
C LYS A 116 -6.80 -4.28 -9.35
N SER A 117 -6.30 -3.09 -9.03
CA SER A 117 -4.96 -2.67 -9.50
C SER A 117 -3.85 -3.42 -8.76
N GLN A 118 -4.03 -3.72 -7.48
CA GLN A 118 -3.05 -4.50 -6.70
C GLN A 118 -2.96 -5.96 -7.14
N GLN A 119 -4.08 -6.55 -7.59
CA GLN A 119 -4.11 -7.89 -8.17
C GLN A 119 -3.36 -7.97 -9.50
N GLY A 120 -3.52 -6.95 -10.35
CA GLY A 120 -2.81 -6.86 -11.64
C GLY A 120 -1.37 -6.36 -11.55
N ALA A 121 -0.91 -5.89 -10.39
CA ALA A 121 0.45 -5.42 -10.20
C ALA A 121 1.46 -6.59 -10.18
N GLY A 122 2.66 -6.33 -10.72
CA GLY A 122 3.78 -7.27 -10.70
C GLY A 122 4.14 -7.72 -9.28
N LYS A 123 4.66 -8.95 -9.18
CA LYS A 123 5.00 -9.59 -7.90
C LYS A 123 6.36 -10.25 -7.99
N GLU A 124 7.05 -10.28 -6.87
CA GLU A 124 8.37 -10.90 -6.72
C GLU A 124 8.28 -12.01 -5.68
N TYR A 125 9.01 -13.11 -5.92
CA TYR A 125 9.02 -14.28 -5.05
C TYR A 125 10.44 -14.77 -4.84
N VAL A 126 10.71 -15.23 -3.61
CA VAL A 126 11.85 -16.10 -3.32
C VAL A 126 11.32 -17.53 -3.26
N CYS A 127 11.90 -18.42 -4.05
CA CYS A 127 11.43 -19.79 -4.22
C CYS A 127 12.57 -20.80 -4.01
N ILE A 128 12.24 -21.94 -3.43
CA ILE A 128 13.12 -23.12 -3.38
C ILE A 128 12.57 -24.11 -4.39
N VAL A 129 13.35 -24.36 -5.44
CA VAL A 129 13.07 -25.44 -6.39
C VAL A 129 13.71 -26.74 -5.91
N ARG A 130 12.96 -27.84 -5.92
CA ARG A 130 13.48 -29.17 -5.66
C ARG A 130 13.46 -29.97 -6.97
N LEU A 131 14.65 -30.31 -7.46
CA LEU A 131 14.78 -31.19 -8.61
C LEU A 131 14.55 -32.65 -8.18
N HIS A 132 14.01 -33.46 -9.08
CA HIS A 132 13.70 -34.86 -8.81
C HIS A 132 14.94 -35.76 -8.88
N ASP A 133 16.01 -35.29 -9.50
CA ASP A 133 17.28 -35.99 -9.64
C ASP A 133 18.45 -34.98 -9.62
N ALA A 134 19.68 -35.48 -9.52
CA ALA A 134 20.88 -34.69 -9.68
C ALA A 134 20.95 -34.08 -11.09
N LEU A 135 21.55 -32.89 -11.19
CA LEU A 135 21.85 -32.30 -12.50
C LEU A 135 22.94 -33.15 -13.16
N LYS A 136 22.75 -33.47 -14.44
CA LYS A 136 23.81 -34.04 -15.25
C LYS A 136 24.90 -32.99 -15.43
N ASP A 137 26.15 -33.43 -15.44
CA ASP A 137 27.27 -32.56 -15.77
C ASP A 137 27.15 -32.12 -17.24
N GLU A 138 27.60 -30.91 -17.54
CA GLU A 138 27.53 -30.33 -18.90
C GLU A 138 28.20 -31.23 -19.95
N LYS A 139 29.17 -32.05 -19.54
CA LYS A 139 29.90 -33.02 -20.38
C LYS A 139 29.06 -34.22 -20.82
N ASP A 140 27.94 -34.50 -20.14
CA ASP A 140 27.06 -35.63 -20.43
C ASP A 140 25.86 -35.23 -21.32
N MET A 141 25.81 -33.98 -21.79
CA MET A 141 24.71 -33.42 -22.60
C MET A 141 24.93 -33.53 -24.14
N ASP A 142 26.10 -34.01 -24.60
CA ASP A 142 26.51 -34.04 -26.03
C ASP A 142 26.47 -35.45 -26.68
N ASN A 143 25.51 -36.33 -26.32
CA ASN A 143 25.28 -37.61 -27.01
C ASN A 143 23.84 -37.74 -27.54
#